data_AF-A0A8T1EMS1-F1
#
_entry.id   AF-A0A8T1EMS1-F1
#
_cell.length_a   1.000
_cell.length_b   1.000
_cell.length_c   1.000
_cell.angle_alpha   90.00
_cell.angle_beta   90.00
_cell.angle_gamma   90.00
#
_symmetry.space_group_name_H-M   'P 1'
#
loop_
_entity.id
_entity.type
_entity.pdbx_description
1 polymer ?
#
loop_
_entity_poly.entity_id
_entity_poly.type
_entity_poly.pdbx_seq_one_letter_code
_entity_poly.pdbx_strand_id
1 'polypeptide(L)' 'MVLVAVARPRYDAHQRMTFDGKVGLWPVVETKLAVRNSKNRPKGTPVTTPNEMTDDVYGRMLTQLVIPAIKRVWPGK' A
#
# COMPACT_ATOMS: atom_id res chain seq x y z
N MET A 1 9.61 3.21 -1.88
CA MET A 1 8.53 3.77 -2.74
C MET A 1 7.18 3.47 -2.10
N VAL A 2 6.09 4.08 -2.56
CA VAL A 2 4.74 3.81 -2.03
C VAL A 2 3.77 3.67 -3.21
N LEU A 3 2.93 2.64 -3.19
CA LEU A 3 1.82 2.47 -4.12
C LEU A 3 0.54 2.97 -3.47
N VAL A 4 -0.15 3.91 -4.13
CA VAL A 4 -1.40 4.48 -3.64
C VAL A 4 -2.50 4.23 -4.67
N ALA A 5 -3.64 3.74 -4.21
CA ALA A 5 -4.84 3.60 -5.03
C ALA A 5 -5.89 4.63 -4.59
N VAL A 6 -6.31 5.46 -5.53
CA VAL A 6 -7.35 6.47 -5.34
C VAL A 6 -8.27 6.44 -6.56
N ALA A 7 -9.56 6.56 -6.30
CA ALA A 7 -10.63 6.68 -7.27
C ALA A 7 -11.22 8.08 -7.22
N ARG A 8 -12.07 8.41 -8.20
CA ARG A 8 -12.78 9.69 -8.22
C ARG A 8 -13.78 9.73 -7.05
N PRO A 9 -13.80 10.79 -6.23
CA PRO A 9 -14.84 10.97 -5.23
C PRO A 9 -16.22 10.93 -5.88
N ARG A 10 -17.20 10.33 -5.21
CA ARG A 10 -18.57 10.21 -5.70
C ARG A 10 -19.49 11.00 -4.79
N TYR A 11 -20.51 11.59 -5.39
CA TYR A 11 -21.50 12.43 -4.72
C TYR A 11 -22.90 11.93 -5.07
N ASP A 12 -23.85 12.10 -4.16
CA ASP A 12 -25.26 11.86 -4.44
C ASP A 12 -25.90 13.04 -5.22
N ALA A 13 -27.20 12.92 -5.52
CA ALA A 13 -27.96 13.97 -6.22
C ALA A 13 -28.05 15.29 -5.44
N HIS A 14 -27.78 15.28 -4.13
CA HIS A 14 -27.78 16.45 -3.25
C HIS A 14 -26.36 16.98 -2.98
N GLN A 15 -25.38 16.58 -3.80
CA GLN A 15 -23.96 16.94 -3.68
C GLN A 15 -23.32 16.54 -2.35
N ARG A 16 -23.85 15.54 -1.63
CA ARG A 16 -23.19 14.98 -0.46
C ARG A 16 -22.20 13.91 -0.91
N MET A 17 -20.99 13.97 -0.39
CA MET A 17 -19.94 13.02 -0.71
C MET A 17 -20.28 11.64 -0.16
N THR A 18 -20.47 10.66 -1.04
CA THR A 18 -20.81 9.27 -0.68
C THR A 18 -19.58 8.35 -0.69
N PHE A 19 -18.53 8.74 -1.40
CA PHE A 19 -17.26 8.05 -1.43
C PHE A 19 -16.13 9.06 -1.62
N ASP A 20 -15.13 9.05 -0.75
CA ASP A 20 -14.02 10.01 -0.80
C ASP A 20 -12.92 9.62 -1.81
N GLY A 21 -13.09 8.48 -2.48
CA GLY A 21 -12.14 7.99 -3.48
C GLY A 21 -10.92 7.29 -2.90
N LYS A 22 -10.69 7.32 -1.59
CA LYS A 22 -9.49 6.71 -1.01
C LYS A 22 -9.66 5.20 -0.93
N VAL A 23 -8.73 4.46 -1.52
CA VAL A 23 -8.77 2.98 -1.51
C VAL A 23 -7.69 2.41 -0.59
N GLY A 24 -6.43 2.83 -0.76
CA GLY A 24 -5.35 2.32 0.06
C GLY A 24 -3.98 2.89 -0.27
N LEU A 25 -3.05 2.65 0.67
CA LEU A 25 -1.64 3.05 0.60
C LEU A 25 -0.79 1.87 1.06
N TRP A 26 0.16 1.47 0.23
CA TRP A 26 1.06 0.34 0.50
C TRP A 26 2.52 0.74 0.30
N PRO A 27 3.32 0.79 1.38
CA PRO A 27 4.75 1.04 1.26
C PRO A 27 5.43 -0.17 0.60
N VAL A 28 6.29 0.11 -0.38
CA VAL A 28 7.16 -0.90 -1.02
C VAL A 28 8.41 -1.05 -0.16
N VAL A 29 8.26 -1.86 0.87
CA VAL A 29 9.28 -2.12 1.88
C VAL A 29 9.35 -3.60 2.21
N GLU A 30 10.48 -4.02 2.74
CA GLU A 30 10.69 -5.35 3.26
C GLU A 30 11.30 -5.25 4.66
N THR A 31 11.14 -6.31 5.46
CA THR A 31 11.81 -6.43 6.75
C THR A 31 13.08 -7.26 6.57
N LYS A 32 14.24 -6.64 6.76
CA LYS A 32 15.55 -7.29 6.72
C LYS A 32 16.21 -7.26 8.09
N LEU A 33 16.98 -8.29 8.42
CA LEU A 33 17.78 -8.27 9.64
C LEU A 33 19.02 -7.40 9.44
N ALA A 34 19.34 -6.57 10.43
CA ALA A 34 20.53 -5.73 10.42
C ALA A 34 21.79 -6.60 10.27
N VAL A 35 22.55 -6.42 9.19
CA VAL A 35 23.75 -7.21 8.89
C VAL A 35 24.94 -6.82 9.77
N ARG A 36 25.04 -5.54 10.10
CA ARG A 36 26.14 -4.95 10.88
C ARG A 36 25.63 -4.45 12.22
N ASN A 37 26.53 -4.50 13.20
CA ASN A 37 26.29 -3.87 14.49
C ASN A 37 26.41 -2.35 14.33
N SER A 38 25.47 -1.61 14.89
CA SER A 38 25.53 -0.15 14.98
C SER A 38 25.05 0.28 16.37
N LYS A 39 25.42 1.49 16.79
CA LYS A 39 25.05 2.03 18.11
C LYS A 39 23.54 1.91 18.41
N ASN A 40 22.71 2.10 17.38
CA ASN A 40 21.24 2.13 17.54
C ASN A 40 20.55 0.84 17.04
N ARG A 41 21.28 -0.07 16.40
CA ARG A 41 20.73 -1.32 15.85
C ARG A 41 21.76 -2.44 15.99
N PRO A 42 21.58 -3.33 16.96
CA PRO A 42 22.36 -4.54 17.05
C PRO A 42 22.25 -5.39 15.77
N LYS A 43 23.29 -6.18 15.49
CA LYS A 43 23.20 -7.19 14.41
C LYS A 43 22.01 -8.12 14.68
N GLY A 44 21.21 -8.39 13.66
CA GLY A 44 20.02 -9.23 13.77
C GLY A 44 18.73 -8.50 14.15
N THR A 45 18.77 -7.19 14.43
CA THR A 45 17.53 -6.42 14.65
C THR A 45 16.70 -6.35 13.35
N PRO A 46 15.38 -6.60 13.36
CA PRO A 46 14.52 -6.36 12.21
C PRO A 46 14.48 -4.88 11.83
N VAL A 47 14.76 -4.57 10.58
CA VAL A 47 14.78 -3.21 10.02
C VAL A 47 13.91 -3.18 8.78
N THR A 48 13.04 -2.18 8.71
CA THR A 48 12.27 -1.89 7.51
C THR A 48 13.19 -1.19 6.50
N THR A 49 13.41 -1.82 5.35
CA THR A 49 14.21 -1.27 4.26
C THR A 49 13.35 -1.07 3.02
N PRO A 50 13.64 -0.04 2.20
CA PRO A 50 12.95 0.12 0.93
C PRO A 50 13.26 -1.08 0.02
N ASN A 51 12.22 -1.60 -0.63
CA ASN A 51 12.38 -2.61 -1.67
C ASN A 51 12.25 -1.96 -3.05
N GLU A 52 12.89 -2.55 -4.06
CA GLU A 52 12.79 -2.10 -5.44
C GLU A 52 11.42 -2.44 -6.03
N MET A 53 10.86 -1.51 -6.81
CA MET A 53 9.60 -1.72 -7.52
C MET A 53 9.89 -2.39 -8.86
N THR A 54 9.98 -3.72 -8.86
CA THR A 54 10.06 -4.51 -10.09
C THR A 54 8.66 -4.81 -10.64
N ASP A 55 8.59 -5.23 -11.91
CA ASP A 55 7.32 -5.61 -12.55
C ASP A 55 6.59 -6.73 -11.78
N ASP A 56 7.32 -7.75 -11.33
CA ASP A 56 6.77 -8.84 -10.53
C ASP A 56 6.23 -8.35 -9.16
N VAL A 57 6.96 -7.49 -8.45
CA VAL A 57 6.50 -6.90 -7.18
C VAL A 57 5.23 -6.08 -7.43
N TYR A 58 5.20 -5.27 -8.47
CA TYR A 58 4.05 -4.47 -8.84
C TYR A 58 2.82 -5.34 -9.16
N GLY A 59 2.99 -6.37 -10.00
CA GLY A 59 1.92 -7.30 -10.36
C GLY A 59 1.34 -8.05 -9.15
N ARG A 60 2.20 -8.49 -8.21
CA ARG A 60 1.75 -9.10 -6.95
C ARG A 60 0.99 -8.12 -6.08
N MET A 61 1.49 -6.89 -5.92
CA MET A 61 0.81 -5.86 -5.12
C MET A 61 -0.57 -5.53 -5.71
N LEU A 62 -0.70 -5.43 -7.03
CA LEU A 62 -2.00 -5.21 -7.67
C LEU A 62 -2.98 -6.34 -7.36
N THR A 63 -2.53 -7.59 -7.53
CA THR A 63 -3.39 -8.77 -7.41
C THR A 63 -3.77 -9.08 -5.96
N GLN A 64 -2.82 -8.93 -5.03
CA GLN A 64 -2.99 -9.33 -3.63
C GLN A 64 -3.48 -8.20 -2.73
N LEU A 65 -3.19 -6.94 -3.07
CA LEU A 65 -3.49 -5.79 -2.22
C LEU A 65 -4.52 -4.86 -2.87
N VAL A 66 -4.22 -4.35 -4.07
CA VAL A 66 -5.00 -3.26 -4.68
C VAL A 66 -6.38 -3.72 -5.15
N ILE A 67 -6.45 -4.74 -6.00
CA ILE A 67 -7.72 -5.22 -6.56
C ILE A 67 -8.68 -5.69 -5.46
N PRO A 68 -8.24 -6.47 -4.45
CA PRO A 68 -9.11 -6.81 -3.32
C PRO A 68 -9.59 -5.60 -2.53
N ALA A 69 -8.72 -4.59 -2.31
CA ALA A 69 -9.11 -3.37 -1.62
C ALA A 69 -10.15 -2.56 -2.41
N ILE A 70 -9.99 -2.44 -3.72
CA ILE A 70 -10.98 -1.80 -4.61
C ILE A 70 -12.32 -2.52 -4.49
N LYS A 71 -12.35 -3.86 -4.58
CA LYS A 71 -13.58 -4.65 -4.47
C LYS A 71 -14.30 -4.44 -3.14
N ARG A 72 -13.56 -4.27 -2.03
CA ARG A 72 -14.13 -4.03 -0.70
C ARG A 72 -14.85 -2.68 -0.58
N VAL A 73 -14.35 -1.66 -1.26
CA VAL A 73 -14.89 -0.29 -1.16
C VAL A 73 -15.82 0.06 -2.33
N TRP A 74 -16.01 -0.85 -3.29
CA TRP A 74 -16.79 -0.57 -4.49
C TRP A 74 -18.29 -0.45 -4.17
N PRO A 75 -18.92 0.72 -4.39
CA PRO A 75 -20.37 0.86 -4.19
C PRO A 75 -21.11 0.13 -5.29
N GLY A 76 -21.88 -0.90 -4.93
CA GLY A 76 -22.78 -1.62 -5.83
C GLY A 76 -22.33 -3.03 -6.21
N LYS A 77 -21.97 -3.86 -5.22
CA LYS A 77 -22.42 -5.25 -5.07
C LYS A 77 -22.06 -5.79 -3.70
#